data_AF-A0A1H7KDD0-F1
#
_entry.id   AF-A0A1H7KDD0-F1
#
_cell.length_a   1.000
_cell.length_b   1.000
_cell.length_c   1.000
_cell.angle_alpha   90.00
_cell.angle_beta   90.00
_cell.angle_gamma   90.00
#
_symmetry.space_group_name_H-M   'P 1'
#
loop_
_entity.id
_entity.type
_entity.pdbx_description
1 polymer ?
#
loop_
_entity_poly.entity_id
_entity_poly.type
_entity_poly.pdbx_seq_one_letter_code
_entity_poly.pdbx_strand_id
1 'polypeptide(L)'
;MSTNARDNGNKKEIKAGVTGFDRWLIAFVNDNLDKLALCVLLLLAVLIRVKMIPETTLSPDYESYYLPWVQAYREYGFFGGLSKDIGDYYVPYNVMYAICSLFPCEPYIPLAVFSMIAEFVSAFFVRKILILILAERGITEDKASLQASFGAVLTLFLPFVVWNGALWKQCDAIYVVFLVISLYYLLKDNYRTAFIFLAISFGFKLQAIFFVPLFMVLYFAKKKYSILEFFWIPVMYLILGLPCVLCRRGLKATYLAYLSQTQEVSTEGYGMVSYYPNFYNFGLDNFDEILTLPAVIMAVVVLGVMAVYVLKHAEFLGKKQNVLYFGVFMAWTCCMFLPGMHERYDYAVVLLMTAICLTLERQKLWAAALMNLNSTLVYIMVLFKQETLPITVISAVQIVVYAIVAFDLIKRIGGHRA
;
A
#
# COMPACT_ATOMS: atom_id res chain seq x y z
N MET A 1 -10.95 -70.79 -22.62
CA MET A 1 -11.56 -70.36 -23.90
C MET A 1 -12.70 -69.42 -23.57
N SER A 2 -12.85 -68.17 -24.02
CA SER A 2 -12.09 -67.20 -24.81
C SER A 2 -12.67 -65.82 -24.41
N THR A 3 -11.88 -64.87 -23.93
CA THR A 3 -11.55 -63.61 -24.65
C THR A 3 -12.63 -63.07 -25.61
N ASN A 4 -13.22 -61.88 -25.33
CA ASN A 4 -12.80 -60.59 -25.91
C ASN A 4 -13.88 -59.49 -25.86
N ALA A 5 -13.42 -58.30 -25.42
CA ALA A 5 -13.62 -56.98 -26.00
C ALA A 5 -15.05 -56.48 -26.36
N ARG A 6 -15.48 -55.42 -25.67
CA ARG A 6 -16.07 -54.23 -26.30
C ARG A 6 -15.50 -52.97 -25.65
N ASP A 7 -14.28 -52.68 -26.06
CA ASP A 7 -13.75 -51.33 -26.13
C ASP A 7 -14.13 -50.73 -27.50
N ASN A 8 -14.13 -49.39 -27.59
CA ASN A 8 -14.36 -48.53 -28.75
C ASN A 8 -15.81 -48.18 -29.11
N GLY A 9 -16.20 -46.94 -28.77
CA GLY A 9 -17.42 -46.37 -29.34
C GLY A 9 -17.75 -44.91 -29.01
N ASN A 10 -16.83 -44.09 -28.50
CA ASN A 10 -17.07 -42.64 -28.43
C ASN A 10 -15.90 -41.87 -29.05
N LYS A 11 -15.72 -42.10 -30.37
CA LYS A 11 -15.02 -41.14 -31.23
C LYS A 11 -15.83 -39.84 -31.21
N LYS A 12 -15.36 -38.87 -30.42
CA LYS A 12 -15.75 -37.46 -30.55
C LYS A 12 -15.70 -37.09 -32.04
N GLU A 13 -16.83 -36.62 -32.54
CA GLU A 13 -16.94 -36.05 -33.89
C GLU A 13 -15.78 -35.08 -34.15
N ILE A 14 -15.02 -35.40 -35.19
CA ILE A 14 -13.89 -34.61 -35.65
C ILE A 14 -14.47 -33.39 -36.37
N LYS A 15 -14.41 -32.21 -35.75
CA LYS A 15 -14.56 -30.96 -36.50
C LYS A 15 -13.43 -30.91 -37.53
N ALA A 16 -13.78 -31.03 -38.81
CA ALA A 16 -12.87 -30.84 -39.92
C ALA A 16 -12.17 -29.48 -39.77
N GLY A 17 -10.84 -29.48 -39.73
CA GLY A 17 -10.03 -28.26 -39.62
C GLY A 17 -9.08 -28.14 -38.43
N VAL A 18 -9.18 -29.02 -37.41
CA VAL A 18 -8.28 -28.99 -36.23
C VAL A 18 -7.06 -29.90 -36.47
N THR A 19 -5.88 -29.28 -36.66
CA THR A 19 -4.61 -29.98 -36.87
C THR A 19 -4.13 -30.70 -35.61
N GLY A 20 -3.10 -31.56 -35.74
CA GLY A 20 -2.44 -32.17 -34.58
C GLY A 20 -1.82 -31.14 -33.64
N PHE A 21 -1.28 -30.06 -34.20
CA PHE A 21 -0.77 -28.92 -33.45
C PHE A 21 -1.88 -28.20 -32.66
N ASP A 22 -3.04 -27.97 -33.28
CA ASP A 22 -4.16 -27.30 -32.61
C ASP A 22 -4.66 -28.10 -31.40
N ARG A 23 -4.73 -29.43 -31.51
CA ARG A 23 -5.08 -30.30 -30.37
C ARG A 23 -4.05 -30.22 -29.24
N TRP A 24 -2.77 -30.24 -29.57
CA TRP A 24 -1.69 -30.10 -28.58
C TRP A 24 -1.76 -28.73 -27.89
N LEU A 25 -1.93 -27.65 -28.66
CA LEU A 25 -2.01 -26.29 -28.14
C LEU A 25 -3.22 -26.11 -27.21
N ILE A 26 -4.40 -26.60 -27.62
CA ILE A 26 -5.62 -26.54 -26.78
C ILE A 26 -5.42 -27.32 -25.49
N ALA A 27 -4.84 -28.53 -25.54
CA ALA A 27 -4.57 -29.32 -24.34
C ALA A 27 -3.57 -28.60 -23.41
N PHE A 28 -2.46 -28.10 -23.96
CA PHE A 28 -1.46 -27.36 -23.20
C PHE A 28 -2.05 -26.12 -22.51
N VAL A 29 -2.88 -25.34 -23.22
CA VAL A 29 -3.54 -24.15 -22.66
C VAL A 29 -4.52 -24.54 -21.57
N ASN A 30 -5.36 -25.57 -21.78
CA ASN A 30 -6.32 -26.01 -20.76
C ASN A 30 -5.63 -26.52 -19.49
N ASP A 31 -4.52 -27.26 -19.64
CA ASP A 31 -3.77 -27.82 -18.51
C ASP A 31 -2.98 -26.75 -17.73
N ASN A 32 -2.72 -25.59 -18.33
CA ASN A 32 -1.90 -24.51 -17.76
C ASN A 32 -2.61 -23.15 -17.67
N LEU A 33 -3.93 -23.11 -17.85
CA LEU A 33 -4.70 -21.89 -18.07
C LEU A 33 -4.43 -20.82 -17.00
N ASP A 34 -4.49 -21.22 -15.73
CA ASP A 34 -4.27 -20.32 -14.59
C ASP A 34 -2.85 -19.73 -14.55
N LYS A 35 -1.83 -20.56 -14.82
CA LYS A 35 -0.43 -20.13 -14.83
C LYS A 35 -0.15 -19.21 -16.01
N LEU A 36 -0.70 -19.52 -17.18
CA LEU A 36 -0.61 -18.69 -18.37
C LEU A 36 -1.31 -17.34 -18.15
N ALA A 37 -2.50 -17.34 -17.57
CA ALA A 37 -3.23 -16.12 -17.24
C ALA A 37 -2.44 -15.23 -16.28
N LEU A 38 -1.89 -15.78 -15.19
CA LEU A 38 -1.04 -15.03 -14.26
C LEU A 38 0.22 -14.48 -14.93
N CYS A 39 0.87 -15.27 -15.78
CA CYS A 39 2.04 -14.83 -16.55
C CYS A 39 1.68 -13.64 -17.46
N VAL A 40 0.60 -13.76 -18.24
CA VAL A 40 0.11 -12.69 -19.11
C VAL A 40 -0.23 -11.44 -18.31
N LEU A 41 -0.93 -11.57 -17.18
CA LEU A 41 -1.26 -10.43 -16.32
C LEU A 41 0.00 -9.74 -15.79
N LEU A 42 1.02 -10.48 -15.35
CA LEU A 42 2.28 -9.88 -14.90
C LEU A 42 3.00 -9.14 -16.04
N LEU A 43 3.04 -9.72 -17.24
CA LEU A 43 3.63 -9.07 -18.41
C LEU A 43 2.87 -7.79 -18.80
N LEU A 44 1.53 -7.83 -18.77
CA LEU A 44 0.70 -6.66 -19.04
C LEU A 44 0.88 -5.57 -17.98
N ALA A 45 1.02 -5.95 -16.70
CA ALA A 45 1.28 -5.00 -15.62
C ALA A 45 2.61 -4.25 -15.83
N VAL A 46 3.66 -4.95 -16.30
CA VAL A 46 4.94 -4.31 -16.69
C VAL A 46 4.76 -3.43 -17.92
N LEU A 47 4.09 -3.94 -18.96
CA LEU A 47 3.90 -3.21 -20.22
C LEU A 47 3.17 -1.88 -20.03
N ILE A 48 2.11 -1.87 -19.21
CA ILE A 48 1.36 -0.64 -18.88
C ILE A 48 2.30 0.40 -18.26
N ARG A 49 3.13 -0.01 -17.30
CA ARG A 49 4.08 0.90 -16.63
C ARG A 49 5.13 1.40 -17.60
N VAL A 50 5.78 0.52 -18.36
CA VAL A 50 6.79 0.89 -19.36
C VAL A 50 6.22 1.89 -20.38
N LYS A 51 4.95 1.76 -20.75
CA LYS A 51 4.29 2.71 -21.67
C LYS A 51 4.05 4.09 -21.03
N MET A 52 3.80 4.14 -19.72
CA MET A 52 3.51 5.39 -18.98
C MET A 52 4.76 6.09 -18.43
N ILE A 53 5.85 5.35 -18.16
CA ILE A 53 7.08 5.89 -17.57
C ILE A 53 7.68 7.08 -18.32
N PRO A 54 7.67 7.15 -19.67
CA PRO A 54 8.21 8.31 -20.38
C PRO A 54 7.40 9.60 -20.21
N GLU A 55 6.13 9.52 -19.78
CA GLU A 55 5.33 10.72 -19.54
C GLU A 55 5.75 11.36 -18.21
N THR A 56 6.24 12.60 -18.28
CA THR A 56 6.71 13.37 -17.12
C THR A 56 5.95 14.68 -16.94
N THR A 57 5.27 15.18 -17.97
CA THR A 57 4.64 16.50 -17.99
C THR A 57 3.42 16.59 -17.07
N LEU A 58 2.80 15.44 -16.75
CA LEU A 58 1.68 15.34 -15.83
C LEU A 58 2.10 15.38 -14.36
N SER A 59 3.38 15.16 -14.04
CA SER A 59 3.86 15.14 -12.66
C SER A 59 4.37 16.53 -12.26
N PRO A 60 3.69 17.26 -11.36
CA PRO A 60 4.22 18.50 -10.82
C PRO A 60 5.53 18.25 -10.07
N ASP A 61 5.61 17.11 -9.35
CA ASP A 61 6.72 16.82 -8.46
C ASP A 61 7.99 16.41 -9.20
N TYR A 62 7.86 15.80 -10.38
CA TYR A 62 9.03 15.35 -11.13
C TYR A 62 9.90 16.53 -11.55
N GLU A 63 9.29 17.55 -12.17
CA GLU A 63 10.02 18.74 -12.66
C GLU A 63 10.48 19.63 -11.49
N SER A 64 9.65 19.80 -10.45
CA SER A 64 9.94 20.70 -9.33
C SER A 64 10.93 20.13 -8.32
N TYR A 65 10.93 18.81 -8.10
CA TYR A 65 11.67 18.19 -7.00
C TYR A 65 12.59 17.07 -7.49
N TYR A 66 12.05 16.01 -8.10
CA TYR A 66 12.82 14.77 -8.30
C TYR A 66 13.93 14.90 -9.34
N LEU A 67 13.67 15.59 -10.45
CA LEU A 67 14.66 15.85 -11.47
C LEU A 67 15.82 16.70 -10.93
N PRO A 68 15.59 17.89 -10.30
CA PRO A 68 16.64 18.66 -9.66
C PRO A 68 17.44 17.89 -8.61
N TRP A 69 16.78 17.08 -7.78
CA TRP A 69 17.49 16.31 -6.74
C TRP A 69 18.43 15.27 -7.34
N VAL A 70 17.96 14.48 -8.31
CA VAL A 70 18.82 13.48 -8.96
C VAL A 70 19.96 14.15 -9.73
N GLN A 71 19.71 15.30 -10.36
CA GLN A 71 20.76 16.09 -11.02
C GLN A 71 21.80 16.60 -10.02
N ALA A 72 21.39 17.09 -8.85
CA ALA A 72 22.33 17.49 -7.79
C ALA A 72 23.20 16.31 -7.32
N TYR A 73 22.63 15.10 -7.21
CA TYR A 73 23.41 13.89 -6.91
C TYR A 73 24.38 13.49 -8.03
N ARG A 74 24.07 13.81 -9.30
CA ARG A 74 25.02 13.62 -10.42
C ARG A 74 26.18 14.59 -10.34
N GLU A 75 25.91 15.84 -10.01
CA GLU A 75 26.91 16.89 -9.89
C GLU A 75 27.86 16.63 -8.71
N TYR A 76 27.31 16.38 -7.52
CA TYR A 76 28.11 16.18 -6.31
C TYR A 76 28.68 14.76 -6.16
N GLY A 77 28.20 13.80 -6.97
CA GLY A 77 28.49 12.38 -6.82
C GLY A 77 27.77 11.76 -5.61
N PHE A 78 27.79 10.42 -5.53
CA PHE A 78 27.01 9.65 -4.55
C PHE A 78 27.24 10.10 -3.10
N PHE A 79 28.50 10.05 -2.63
CA PHE A 79 28.84 10.43 -1.25
C PHE A 79 28.79 11.95 -1.03
N GLY A 80 29.15 12.73 -2.06
CA GLY A 80 29.08 14.19 -2.00
C GLY A 80 27.64 14.67 -1.81
N GLY A 81 26.68 14.14 -2.57
CA GLY A 81 25.27 14.47 -2.41
C GLY A 81 24.69 14.05 -1.05
N LEU A 82 25.10 12.89 -0.50
CA LEU A 82 24.66 12.46 0.84
C LEU A 82 25.20 13.38 1.96
N SER A 83 26.28 14.12 1.71
CA SER A 83 26.78 15.15 2.64
C SER A 83 25.96 16.44 2.63
N LYS A 84 25.08 16.63 1.65
CA LYS A 84 24.29 17.86 1.42
C LYS A 84 22.83 17.66 1.82
N ASP A 85 22.15 18.77 2.13
CA ASP A 85 20.72 18.82 2.40
C ASP A 85 19.95 18.93 1.07
N ILE A 86 19.85 17.80 0.35
CA ILE A 86 19.10 17.69 -0.91
C ILE A 86 17.73 17.08 -0.61
N GLY A 87 16.67 17.78 -0.99
CA GLY A 87 15.29 17.34 -0.83
C GLY A 87 14.78 17.39 0.60
N ASP A 88 13.49 17.12 0.74
CA ASP A 88 12.72 17.21 1.98
C ASP A 88 12.58 15.85 2.69
N TYR A 89 12.77 14.73 1.99
CA TYR A 89 12.65 13.39 2.55
C TYR A 89 13.75 13.01 3.55
N TYR A 90 13.43 12.03 4.41
CA TYR A 90 14.42 11.37 5.25
C TYR A 90 15.40 10.51 4.42
N VAL A 91 16.53 10.16 5.04
CA VAL A 91 17.72 9.59 4.41
C VAL A 91 17.48 8.39 3.49
N PRO A 92 16.57 7.43 3.76
CA PRO A 92 16.33 6.32 2.85
C PRO A 92 15.97 6.74 1.41
N TYR A 93 15.20 7.82 1.22
CA TYR A 93 14.94 8.36 -0.12
C TYR A 93 16.15 9.10 -0.69
N ASN A 94 16.94 9.81 0.14
CA ASN A 94 18.22 10.37 -0.32
C ASN A 94 19.16 9.31 -0.89
N VAL A 95 19.26 8.15 -0.23
CA VAL A 95 20.06 7.02 -0.73
C VAL A 95 19.47 6.49 -2.05
N MET A 96 18.15 6.40 -2.17
CA MET A 96 17.49 6.04 -3.44
C MET A 96 17.84 7.02 -4.57
N TYR A 97 17.76 8.33 -4.33
CA TYR A 97 18.11 9.35 -5.33
C TYR A 97 19.60 9.29 -5.71
N ALA A 98 20.47 9.05 -4.74
CA ALA A 98 21.90 8.82 -4.98
C ALA A 98 22.14 7.56 -5.84
N ILE A 99 21.35 6.49 -5.67
CA ILE A 99 21.43 5.32 -6.55
C ILE A 99 20.90 5.66 -7.95
N CYS A 100 19.78 6.39 -8.05
CA CYS A 100 19.21 6.81 -9.33
C CYS A 100 20.20 7.66 -10.15
N SER A 101 21.01 8.49 -9.50
CA SER A 101 22.00 9.35 -10.17
C SER A 101 23.14 8.56 -10.84
N LEU A 102 23.36 7.30 -10.46
CA LEU A 102 24.41 6.44 -11.03
C LEU A 102 24.06 5.92 -12.44
N PHE A 103 22.79 5.96 -12.84
CA PHE A 103 22.37 5.44 -14.13
C PHE A 103 22.52 6.51 -15.23
N PRO A 104 23.12 6.18 -16.38
CA PRO A 104 23.32 7.08 -17.52
C PRO A 104 22.04 7.17 -18.38
N CYS A 105 20.90 7.48 -17.78
CA CYS A 105 19.61 7.62 -18.45
C CYS A 105 18.78 8.74 -17.79
N GLU A 106 17.59 9.05 -18.31
CA GLU A 106 16.75 10.08 -17.70
C GLU A 106 16.27 9.70 -16.29
N PRO A 107 16.31 10.60 -15.29
CA PRO A 107 15.97 10.30 -13.90
C PRO A 107 14.59 9.66 -13.68
N TYR A 108 13.59 9.99 -14.49
CA TYR A 108 12.26 9.37 -14.39
C TYR A 108 12.29 7.84 -14.54
N ILE A 109 13.28 7.27 -15.24
CA ILE A 109 13.40 5.83 -15.47
C ILE A 109 13.72 5.09 -14.16
N PRO A 110 14.90 5.29 -13.52
CA PRO A 110 15.22 4.59 -12.29
C PRO A 110 14.23 4.91 -11.17
N LEU A 111 13.73 6.15 -11.08
CA LEU A 111 12.70 6.52 -10.09
C LEU A 111 11.45 5.64 -10.22
N ALA A 112 10.88 5.54 -11.42
CA ALA A 112 9.70 4.72 -11.63
C ALA A 112 9.98 3.22 -11.51
N VAL A 113 11.19 2.76 -11.84
CA VAL A 113 11.60 1.36 -11.64
C VAL A 113 11.66 0.99 -10.16
N PHE A 114 12.15 1.88 -9.29
CA PHE A 114 12.11 1.64 -7.83
C PHE A 114 10.68 1.46 -7.33
N SER A 115 9.76 2.35 -7.71
CA SER A 115 8.34 2.23 -7.36
C SER A 115 7.74 0.93 -7.91
N MET A 116 7.98 0.62 -9.19
CA MET A 116 7.49 -0.62 -9.82
C MET A 116 8.01 -1.87 -9.11
N ILE A 117 9.30 -1.94 -8.74
CA ILE A 117 9.83 -3.09 -7.98
C ILE A 117 9.09 -3.22 -6.65
N ALA A 118 8.88 -2.10 -5.94
CA ALA A 118 8.17 -2.10 -4.67
C ALA A 118 6.70 -2.53 -4.81
N GLU A 119 6.01 -2.17 -5.89
CA GLU A 119 4.65 -2.62 -6.21
C GLU A 119 4.58 -4.14 -6.41
N PHE A 120 5.49 -4.71 -7.19
CA PHE A 120 5.52 -6.15 -7.46
C PHE A 120 5.90 -6.95 -6.22
N VAL A 121 6.85 -6.47 -5.41
CA VAL A 121 7.18 -7.10 -4.13
C VAL A 121 6.02 -6.96 -3.14
N SER A 122 5.32 -5.83 -3.13
CA SER A 122 4.08 -5.66 -2.34
C SER A 122 3.04 -6.69 -2.72
N ALA A 123 2.75 -6.87 -4.02
CA ALA A 123 1.82 -7.89 -4.50
C ALA A 123 2.26 -9.29 -4.07
N PHE A 124 3.56 -9.61 -4.14
CA PHE A 124 4.08 -10.89 -3.64
C PHE A 124 3.80 -11.09 -2.14
N PHE A 125 4.02 -10.09 -1.28
CA PHE A 125 3.74 -10.22 0.14
C PHE A 125 2.23 -10.16 0.48
N VAL A 126 1.42 -9.44 -0.29
CA VAL A 126 -0.05 -9.52 -0.23
C VAL A 126 -0.50 -10.95 -0.51
N ARG A 127 0.03 -11.61 -1.56
CA ARG A 127 -0.24 -13.03 -1.83
C ARG A 127 0.08 -13.91 -0.61
N LYS A 128 1.23 -13.69 0.04
CA LYS A 128 1.62 -14.47 1.22
C LYS A 128 0.68 -14.25 2.41
N ILE A 129 0.24 -13.01 2.64
CA ILE A 129 -0.77 -12.70 3.66
C ILE A 129 -2.08 -13.43 3.37
N LEU A 130 -2.56 -13.38 2.11
CA LEU A 130 -3.79 -14.03 1.70
C LEU A 130 -3.69 -15.56 1.86
N ILE A 131 -2.56 -16.18 1.53
CA ILE A 131 -2.33 -17.62 1.78
C ILE A 131 -2.44 -17.95 3.27
N LEU A 132 -1.81 -17.16 4.15
CA LEU A 132 -1.90 -17.39 5.61
C LEU A 132 -3.35 -17.36 6.10
N ILE A 133 -4.16 -16.44 5.59
CA ILE A 133 -5.56 -16.29 5.97
C ILE A 133 -6.42 -17.42 5.38
N LEU A 134 -6.22 -17.76 4.10
CA LEU A 134 -6.98 -18.83 3.44
C LEU A 134 -6.66 -20.20 4.05
N ALA A 135 -5.40 -20.45 4.41
CA ALA A 135 -4.99 -21.66 5.13
C ALA A 135 -5.65 -21.74 6.51
N GLU A 136 -5.73 -20.63 7.27
CA GLU A 136 -6.47 -20.58 8.54
C GLU A 136 -7.97 -20.87 8.37
N ARG A 137 -8.55 -20.59 7.21
CA ARG A 137 -9.93 -20.94 6.85
C ARG A 137 -10.10 -22.39 6.37
N GLY A 138 -9.04 -23.20 6.35
CA GLY A 138 -9.09 -24.59 5.89
C GLY A 138 -9.18 -24.76 4.37
N ILE A 139 -8.83 -23.73 3.59
CA ILE A 139 -8.77 -23.83 2.13
C ILE A 139 -7.52 -24.62 1.74
N THR A 140 -7.67 -25.56 0.79
CA THR A 140 -6.56 -26.38 0.29
C THR A 140 -5.44 -25.51 -0.28
N GLU A 141 -4.18 -25.99 -0.18
CA GLU A 141 -2.99 -25.22 -0.58
C GLU A 141 -3.07 -24.72 -2.04
N ASP A 142 -3.45 -25.59 -2.97
CA ASP A 142 -3.56 -25.23 -4.40
C ASP A 142 -4.61 -24.13 -4.62
N LYS A 143 -5.78 -24.27 -4.00
CA LYS A 143 -6.87 -23.30 -4.14
C LYS A 143 -6.52 -21.98 -3.46
N ALA A 144 -5.88 -22.03 -2.29
CA ALA A 144 -5.42 -20.85 -1.56
C ALA A 144 -4.34 -20.11 -2.35
N SER A 145 -3.36 -20.85 -2.92
CA SER A 145 -2.31 -20.31 -3.76
C SER A 145 -2.89 -19.62 -5.00
N LEU A 146 -3.84 -20.25 -5.68
CA LEU A 146 -4.49 -19.69 -6.86
C LEU A 146 -5.27 -18.42 -6.55
N GLN A 147 -6.17 -18.48 -5.57
CA GLN A 147 -7.00 -17.33 -5.16
C GLN A 147 -6.14 -16.15 -4.67
N ALA A 148 -5.11 -16.42 -3.87
CA ALA A 148 -4.20 -15.40 -3.39
C ALA A 148 -3.34 -14.79 -4.52
N SER A 149 -2.94 -15.59 -5.51
CA SER A 149 -2.16 -15.10 -6.66
C SER A 149 -2.97 -14.14 -7.51
N PHE A 150 -4.22 -14.49 -7.86
CA PHE A 150 -5.10 -13.58 -8.58
C PHE A 150 -5.44 -12.33 -7.74
N GLY A 151 -5.80 -12.51 -6.48
CA GLY A 151 -6.10 -11.40 -5.58
C GLY A 151 -4.96 -10.39 -5.45
N ALA A 152 -3.71 -10.86 -5.44
CA ALA A 152 -2.52 -10.03 -5.39
C ALA A 152 -2.13 -9.43 -6.75
N VAL A 153 -2.15 -10.20 -7.84
CA VAL A 153 -1.77 -9.68 -9.18
C VAL A 153 -2.74 -8.60 -9.63
N LEU A 154 -4.04 -8.73 -9.32
CA LEU A 154 -5.03 -7.72 -9.66
C LEU A 154 -4.78 -6.37 -8.96
N THR A 155 -4.05 -6.33 -7.83
CA THR A 155 -3.72 -5.04 -7.20
C THR A 155 -2.73 -4.22 -8.03
N LEU A 156 -1.94 -4.85 -8.89
CA LEU A 156 -0.99 -4.16 -9.80
C LEU A 156 -1.71 -3.37 -10.91
N PHE A 157 -3.01 -3.57 -11.07
CA PHE A 157 -3.84 -2.91 -12.08
C PHE A 157 -4.74 -1.81 -11.49
N LEU A 158 -4.67 -1.56 -10.18
CA LEU A 158 -5.43 -0.45 -9.58
C LEU A 158 -4.88 0.87 -10.13
N PRO A 159 -5.73 1.80 -10.60
CA PRO A 159 -5.27 3.03 -11.24
C PRO A 159 -4.27 3.81 -10.40
N PHE A 160 -4.54 3.99 -9.10
CA PHE A 160 -3.64 4.72 -8.21
C PHE A 160 -2.28 4.02 -8.03
N VAL A 161 -2.24 2.67 -8.04
CA VAL A 161 -0.98 1.90 -7.96
C VAL A 161 -0.13 2.17 -9.19
N VAL A 162 -0.73 2.11 -10.38
CA VAL A 162 -0.02 2.35 -11.65
C VAL A 162 0.39 3.81 -11.76
N TRP A 163 -0.53 4.73 -11.52
CA TRP A 163 -0.30 6.15 -11.74
C TRP A 163 0.65 6.77 -10.72
N ASN A 164 0.67 6.31 -9.46
CA ASN A 164 1.58 6.84 -8.45
C ASN A 164 3.05 6.70 -8.88
N GLY A 165 3.49 5.47 -9.16
CA GLY A 165 4.87 5.22 -9.57
C GLY A 165 5.13 5.61 -11.03
N ALA A 166 4.34 5.09 -11.96
CA ALA A 166 4.67 5.16 -13.38
C ALA A 166 4.34 6.52 -14.02
N LEU A 167 3.34 7.25 -13.54
CA LEU A 167 2.91 8.52 -14.14
C LEU A 167 3.34 9.73 -13.30
N TRP A 168 3.04 9.71 -12.00
CA TRP A 168 3.38 10.77 -11.05
C TRP A 168 4.85 10.74 -10.63
N LYS A 169 5.53 9.59 -10.72
CA LYS A 169 6.90 9.39 -10.16
C LYS A 169 6.95 9.52 -8.63
N GLN A 170 5.80 9.44 -7.97
CA GLN A 170 5.72 9.28 -6.54
C GLN A 170 6.27 7.90 -6.13
N CYS A 171 6.68 7.81 -4.88
CA CYS A 171 7.40 6.67 -4.33
C CYS A 171 6.63 5.95 -3.21
N ASP A 172 5.30 6.14 -3.13
CA ASP A 172 4.47 5.58 -2.06
C ASP A 172 4.57 4.05 -1.96
N ALA A 173 4.71 3.37 -3.10
CA ALA A 173 4.89 1.92 -3.11
C ALA A 173 6.09 1.43 -2.26
N ILE A 174 7.13 2.27 -2.09
CA ILE A 174 8.38 1.91 -1.41
C ILE A 174 8.16 1.79 0.10
N TYR A 175 7.49 2.74 0.76
CA TYR A 175 7.19 2.55 2.18
C TYR A 175 6.14 1.44 2.38
N VAL A 176 5.20 1.31 1.44
CA VAL A 176 4.12 0.31 1.49
C VAL A 176 4.67 -1.10 1.42
N VAL A 177 5.68 -1.40 0.60
CA VAL A 177 6.24 -2.76 0.56
C VAL A 177 6.78 -3.20 1.91
N PHE A 178 7.52 -2.33 2.61
CA PHE A 178 8.04 -2.65 3.94
C PHE A 178 6.91 -2.78 4.97
N LEU A 179 5.86 -1.97 4.87
CA LEU A 179 4.67 -2.09 5.70
C LEU A 179 3.94 -3.43 5.48
N VAL A 180 3.75 -3.85 4.23
CA VAL A 180 3.09 -5.12 3.90
C VAL A 180 3.95 -6.30 4.39
N ILE A 181 5.28 -6.22 4.25
CA ILE A 181 6.20 -7.22 4.84
C ILE A 181 6.04 -7.26 6.36
N SER A 182 5.97 -6.10 7.02
CA SER A 182 5.74 -6.00 8.46
C SER A 182 4.45 -6.71 8.88
N LEU A 183 3.34 -6.44 8.19
CA LEU A 183 2.05 -7.07 8.45
C LEU A 183 2.07 -8.59 8.20
N TYR A 184 2.79 -9.05 7.18
CA TYR A 184 3.00 -10.48 6.94
C TYR A 184 3.67 -11.16 8.14
N TYR A 185 4.77 -10.61 8.65
CA TYR A 185 5.47 -11.17 9.81
C TYR A 185 4.66 -11.02 11.11
N LEU A 186 3.88 -9.94 11.25
CA LEU A 186 2.96 -9.75 12.37
C LEU A 186 1.90 -10.86 12.42
N LEU A 187 1.31 -11.21 11.27
CA LEU A 187 0.33 -12.30 11.16
C LEU A 187 0.94 -13.69 11.32
N LYS A 188 2.25 -13.82 11.08
CA LYS A 188 3.05 -15.02 11.36
C LYS A 188 3.53 -15.11 12.82
N ASP A 189 3.12 -14.18 13.68
CA ASP A 189 3.58 -14.05 15.06
C ASP A 189 5.12 -13.90 15.19
N ASN A 190 5.81 -13.43 14.15
CA ASN A 190 7.23 -13.04 14.21
C ASN A 190 7.31 -11.52 14.44
N TYR A 191 7.16 -11.13 15.70
CA TYR A 191 6.98 -9.73 16.08
C TYR A 191 8.22 -8.88 15.84
N ARG A 192 9.42 -9.35 16.20
CA ARG A 192 10.65 -8.58 16.01
C ARG A 192 10.86 -8.20 14.54
N THR A 193 10.73 -9.17 13.64
CA THR A 193 10.85 -8.88 12.21
C THR A 193 9.74 -7.94 11.74
N ALA A 194 8.52 -8.08 12.25
CA ALA A 194 7.44 -7.14 11.95
C ALA A 194 7.79 -5.71 12.39
N PHE A 195 8.30 -5.50 13.60
CA PHE A 195 8.70 -4.18 14.10
C PHE A 195 9.87 -3.58 13.33
N ILE A 196 10.88 -4.38 12.96
CA ILE A 196 12.00 -3.90 12.13
C ILE A 196 11.48 -3.39 10.77
N PHE A 197 10.60 -4.14 10.10
CA PHE A 197 10.03 -3.72 8.82
C PHE A 197 9.06 -2.54 8.94
N LEU A 198 8.30 -2.45 10.05
CA LEU A 198 7.48 -1.26 10.35
C LEU A 198 8.37 -0.02 10.49
N ALA A 199 9.49 -0.16 11.19
CA ALA A 199 10.44 0.92 11.39
C ALA A 199 11.15 1.34 10.10
N ILE A 200 11.47 0.39 9.21
CA ILE A 200 11.99 0.70 7.87
C ILE A 200 10.94 1.45 7.05
N SER A 201 9.70 0.98 7.05
CA SER A 201 8.58 1.68 6.39
C SER A 201 8.44 3.12 6.91
N PHE A 202 8.47 3.30 8.24
CA PHE A 202 8.45 4.61 8.88
C PHE A 202 9.65 5.48 8.49
N GLY A 203 10.84 4.90 8.29
CA GLY A 203 12.02 5.63 7.81
C GLY A 203 11.89 6.11 6.36
N PHE A 204 11.10 5.45 5.52
CA PHE A 204 10.77 6.00 4.20
C PHE A 204 9.69 7.06 4.31
N LYS A 205 8.61 6.80 5.06
CA LYS A 205 7.45 7.69 5.06
C LYS A 205 6.71 7.67 6.40
N LEU A 206 6.43 8.86 6.94
CA LEU A 206 5.75 9.07 8.24
C LEU A 206 4.42 8.31 8.33
N GLN A 207 3.69 8.18 7.22
CA GLN A 207 2.37 7.56 7.12
C GLN A 207 2.37 6.08 7.55
N ALA A 208 3.52 5.41 7.64
CA ALA A 208 3.62 4.08 8.25
C ALA A 208 3.11 4.06 9.71
N ILE A 209 3.18 5.20 10.42
CA ILE A 209 2.70 5.34 11.80
C ILE A 209 1.19 5.07 11.93
N PHE A 210 0.42 5.19 10.85
CA PHE A 210 -1.03 4.93 10.88
C PHE A 210 -1.37 3.48 11.26
N PHE A 211 -0.42 2.55 11.12
CA PHE A 211 -0.59 1.15 11.53
C PHE A 211 -0.11 0.87 12.96
N VAL A 212 0.60 1.80 13.63
CA VAL A 212 1.06 1.63 15.03
C VAL A 212 -0.08 1.34 16.02
N PRO A 213 -1.29 1.94 15.92
CA PRO A 213 -2.42 1.56 16.77
C PRO A 213 -2.73 0.06 16.76
N LEU A 214 -2.54 -0.64 15.62
CA LEU A 214 -2.70 -2.10 15.54
C LEU A 214 -1.70 -2.83 16.42
N PHE A 215 -0.42 -2.47 16.32
CA PHE A 215 0.64 -3.08 17.11
C PHE A 215 0.43 -2.77 18.60
N MET A 216 -0.15 -1.63 18.96
CA MET A 216 -0.46 -1.34 20.36
C MET A 216 -1.61 -2.19 20.87
N VAL A 217 -2.70 -2.32 20.10
CA VAL A 217 -3.85 -3.16 20.47
C VAL A 217 -3.44 -4.64 20.61
N LEU A 218 -2.66 -5.16 19.65
CA LEU A 218 -2.22 -6.57 19.68
C LEU A 218 -1.29 -6.88 20.86
N TYR A 219 -0.52 -5.90 21.35
CA TYR A 219 0.32 -6.07 22.53
C TYR A 219 -0.54 -6.45 23.74
N PHE A 220 -1.63 -5.71 23.98
CA PHE A 220 -2.57 -5.99 25.07
C PHE A 220 -3.46 -7.20 24.80
N ALA A 221 -3.92 -7.39 23.56
CA ALA A 221 -4.86 -8.44 23.20
C ALA A 221 -4.22 -9.84 23.16
N LYS A 222 -3.06 -9.95 22.49
CA LYS A 222 -2.37 -11.24 22.30
C LYS A 222 -1.36 -11.54 23.41
N LYS A 223 -0.73 -10.52 24.01
CA LYS A 223 0.31 -10.68 25.04
C LYS A 223 1.46 -11.61 24.63
N LYS A 224 1.81 -11.60 23.34
CA LYS A 224 2.81 -12.51 22.74
C LYS A 224 4.19 -11.86 22.48
N TYR A 225 4.33 -10.56 22.73
CA TYR A 225 5.60 -9.83 22.58
C TYR A 225 5.73 -8.73 23.62
N SER A 226 6.96 -8.23 23.79
CA SER A 226 7.29 -7.17 24.74
C SER A 226 6.99 -5.78 24.16
N ILE A 227 6.60 -4.84 25.03
CA ILE A 227 6.52 -3.41 24.68
C ILE A 227 7.87 -2.87 24.19
N LEU A 228 8.98 -3.53 24.55
CA LEU A 228 10.32 -3.15 24.10
C LEU A 228 10.51 -3.30 22.59
N GLU A 229 9.70 -4.10 21.90
CA GLU A 229 9.80 -4.23 20.44
C GLU A 229 9.49 -2.89 19.72
N PHE A 230 8.76 -1.96 20.36
CA PHE A 230 8.55 -0.60 19.82
C PHE A 230 9.85 0.21 19.73
N PHE A 231 10.90 -0.12 20.50
CA PHE A 231 12.21 0.54 20.39
C PHE A 231 12.91 0.27 19.05
N TRP A 232 12.49 -0.74 18.27
CA TRP A 232 13.00 -0.90 16.91
C TRP A 232 12.66 0.28 16.00
N ILE A 233 11.60 1.04 16.28
CA ILE A 233 11.27 2.26 15.52
C ILE A 233 12.39 3.30 15.62
N PRO A 234 12.74 3.82 16.82
CA PRO A 234 13.87 4.75 16.93
C PRO A 234 15.22 4.12 16.58
N VAL A 235 15.46 2.83 16.90
CA VAL A 235 16.73 2.16 16.55
C VAL A 235 16.95 2.13 15.04
N MET A 236 15.96 1.68 14.27
CA MET A 236 16.09 1.65 12.82
C MET A 236 16.07 3.05 12.21
N TYR A 237 15.31 4.00 12.78
CA TYR A 237 15.38 5.39 12.34
C TYR A 237 16.82 5.91 12.43
N LEU A 238 17.52 5.66 13.53
CA LEU A 238 18.93 6.01 13.68
C LEU A 238 19.82 5.28 12.65
N ILE A 239 19.67 3.97 12.50
CA ILE A 239 20.46 3.17 11.54
C ILE A 239 20.28 3.70 10.11
N LEU A 240 19.04 4.00 9.71
CA LEU A 240 18.70 4.48 8.38
C LEU A 240 19.24 5.88 8.09
N GLY A 241 19.50 6.70 9.12
CA GLY A 241 20.15 8.01 8.98
C GLY A 241 21.67 7.94 8.84
N LEU A 242 22.29 6.83 9.25
CA LEU A 242 23.75 6.68 9.26
C LEU A 242 24.44 7.02 7.94
N PRO A 243 23.92 6.67 6.74
CA PRO A 243 24.58 7.02 5.48
C PRO A 243 24.92 8.52 5.36
N CYS A 244 23.98 9.41 5.72
CA CYS A 244 24.22 10.86 5.66
C CYS A 244 25.10 11.37 6.82
N VAL A 245 24.98 10.78 8.00
CA VAL A 245 25.86 11.09 9.15
C VAL A 245 27.31 10.75 8.83
N LEU A 246 27.55 9.57 8.27
CA LEU A 246 28.88 9.11 7.85
C LEU A 246 29.45 9.97 6.71
N CYS A 247 28.57 10.51 5.85
CA CYS A 247 28.94 11.49 4.83
C CYS A 247 29.04 12.93 5.36
N ARG A 248 28.94 13.15 6.68
CA ARG A 248 29.11 14.46 7.35
C ARG A 248 28.01 15.50 7.11
N ARG A 249 26.78 15.10 6.78
CA ARG A 249 25.59 16.00 6.74
C ARG A 249 25.29 16.65 8.10
N GLY A 250 25.70 16.00 9.19
CA GLY A 250 25.49 16.45 10.56
C GLY A 250 24.22 15.86 11.18
N LEU A 251 24.24 15.69 12.50
CA LEU A 251 23.18 14.96 13.23
C LEU A 251 21.82 15.66 13.20
N LYS A 252 21.81 17.00 13.36
CA LYS A 252 20.55 17.79 13.38
C LYS A 252 19.85 17.73 12.02
N ALA A 253 20.56 18.09 10.95
CA ALA A 253 20.03 18.04 9.59
C ALA A 253 19.58 16.63 9.17
N THR A 254 20.25 15.59 9.68
CA THR A 254 19.84 14.21 9.43
C THR A 254 18.59 13.84 10.22
N TYR A 255 18.63 13.86 11.55
CA TYR A 255 17.61 13.21 12.38
C TYR A 255 16.39 14.08 12.69
N LEU A 256 16.45 15.40 12.45
CA LEU A 256 15.29 16.30 12.61
C LEU A 256 14.49 16.51 11.33
N ALA A 257 14.77 15.76 10.24
CA ALA A 257 14.06 15.90 8.97
C ALA A 257 12.52 15.87 9.11
N TYR A 258 11.97 14.96 9.92
CA TYR A 258 10.53 14.90 10.15
C TYR A 258 9.98 16.08 10.96
N LEU A 259 10.76 16.65 11.87
CA LEU A 259 10.36 17.87 12.57
C LEU A 259 10.30 19.04 11.58
N SER A 260 11.30 19.14 10.69
CA SER A 260 11.32 20.14 9.60
C SER A 260 10.12 19.98 8.67
N GLN A 261 9.81 18.76 8.22
CA GLN A 261 8.66 18.48 7.36
C GLN A 261 7.33 18.90 8.02
N THR A 262 7.15 18.61 9.32
CA THR A 262 5.92 19.03 10.01
C THR A 262 5.77 20.55 10.12
N GLN A 263 6.88 21.30 10.05
CA GLN A 263 6.88 22.76 10.01
C GLN A 263 6.73 23.29 8.58
N GLU A 264 7.25 22.59 7.58
CA GLU A 264 7.08 22.95 6.17
C GLU A 264 5.60 22.96 5.75
N VAL A 265 4.81 22.02 6.28
CA VAL A 265 3.35 22.00 6.06
C VAL A 265 2.68 23.33 6.45
N SER A 266 3.14 23.96 7.54
CA SER A 266 2.64 25.29 7.96
C SER A 266 3.16 26.46 7.12
N THR A 267 4.23 26.28 6.34
CA THR A 267 4.83 27.34 5.51
C THR A 267 4.48 27.24 4.03
N GLU A 268 4.18 26.05 3.51
CA GLU A 268 3.69 25.85 2.13
C GLU A 268 2.19 26.17 1.98
N GLY A 269 1.51 26.47 3.10
CA GLY A 269 0.10 26.88 3.10
C GLY A 269 -0.87 25.70 2.95
N TYR A 270 -0.46 24.48 3.33
CA TYR A 270 -1.40 23.37 3.41
C TYR A 270 -2.31 23.53 4.63
N GLY A 271 -3.61 23.43 4.41
CA GLY A 271 -4.61 23.46 5.47
C GLY A 271 -4.80 22.08 6.13
N MET A 272 -6.04 21.81 6.49
CA MET A 272 -6.45 20.52 7.06
C MET A 272 -6.35 19.36 6.07
N VAL A 273 -6.35 19.62 4.76
CA VAL A 273 -6.23 18.62 3.68
C VAL A 273 -5.45 19.14 2.47
N SER A 274 -4.87 18.21 1.73
CA SER A 274 -4.40 18.42 0.36
C SER A 274 -5.06 17.36 -0.51
N TYR A 275 -6.24 17.67 -1.03
CA TYR A 275 -7.08 16.80 -1.87
C TYR A 275 -7.49 15.43 -1.30
N TYR A 276 -7.11 15.06 -0.06
CA TYR A 276 -7.58 13.82 0.54
C TYR A 276 -9.08 13.87 0.85
N PRO A 277 -9.90 12.90 0.40
CA PRO A 277 -11.36 12.97 0.54
C PRO A 277 -11.83 12.63 1.97
N ASN A 278 -11.77 13.58 2.90
CA ASN A 278 -12.26 13.42 4.28
C ASN A 278 -13.20 14.57 4.73
N PHE A 279 -13.48 14.63 6.04
CA PHE A 279 -14.38 15.60 6.65
C PHE A 279 -13.98 17.07 6.43
N TYR A 280 -12.70 17.35 6.17
CA TYR A 280 -12.19 18.71 6.13
C TYR A 280 -12.50 19.43 4.81
N ASN A 281 -12.80 18.70 3.73
CA ASN A 281 -13.20 19.30 2.44
C ASN A 281 -14.54 20.05 2.50
N PHE A 282 -15.31 19.93 3.59
CA PHE A 282 -16.56 20.66 3.80
C PHE A 282 -16.33 22.07 4.34
N GLY A 283 -15.35 22.79 3.76
CA GLY A 283 -15.03 24.17 4.11
C GLY A 283 -14.19 24.35 5.38
N LEU A 284 -13.52 23.30 5.86
CA LEU A 284 -12.69 23.35 7.07
C LEU A 284 -11.19 23.44 6.77
N ASP A 285 -10.79 23.41 5.50
CA ASP A 285 -9.39 23.33 5.09
C ASP A 285 -8.54 24.49 5.64
N ASN A 286 -9.00 25.74 5.46
CA ASN A 286 -8.31 26.96 5.86
C ASN A 286 -8.38 27.29 7.37
N PHE A 287 -8.76 26.33 8.21
CA PHE A 287 -8.92 26.52 9.66
C PHE A 287 -7.93 25.67 10.47
N ASP A 288 -6.80 25.31 9.87
CA ASP A 288 -5.75 24.48 10.44
C ASP A 288 -5.18 25.04 11.75
N GLU A 289 -5.02 26.37 11.86
CA GLU A 289 -4.54 27.03 13.10
C GLU A 289 -5.40 26.68 14.33
N ILE A 290 -6.71 26.51 14.15
CA ILE A 290 -7.66 26.27 15.24
C ILE A 290 -8.03 24.78 15.32
N LEU A 291 -8.09 24.07 14.19
CA LEU A 291 -8.64 22.72 14.10
C LEU A 291 -7.59 21.61 14.19
N THR A 292 -6.29 21.88 13.98
CA THR A 292 -5.24 20.86 14.00
C THR A 292 -5.20 20.08 15.32
N LEU A 293 -5.10 20.76 16.46
CA LEU A 293 -5.04 20.09 17.76
C LEU A 293 -6.36 19.36 18.11
N PRO A 294 -7.55 19.96 17.98
CA PRO A 294 -8.82 19.25 18.14
C PRO A 294 -8.96 18.01 17.25
N ALA A 295 -8.53 18.08 15.99
CA ALA A 295 -8.53 16.96 15.05
C ALA A 295 -7.64 15.80 15.53
N VAL A 296 -6.43 16.10 15.99
CA VAL A 296 -5.51 15.10 16.57
C VAL A 296 -6.12 14.45 17.81
N ILE A 297 -6.70 15.26 18.71
CA ILE A 297 -7.36 14.73 19.92
C ILE A 297 -8.55 13.84 19.52
N MET A 298 -9.37 14.26 18.55
CA MET A 298 -10.49 13.47 18.05
C MET A 298 -10.02 12.13 17.47
N ALA A 299 -8.96 12.13 16.66
CA ALA A 299 -8.37 10.91 16.13
C ALA A 299 -7.94 9.95 17.25
N VAL A 300 -7.26 10.47 18.28
CA VAL A 300 -6.86 9.67 19.46
C VAL A 300 -8.06 9.11 20.21
N VAL A 301 -9.12 9.91 20.39
CA VAL A 301 -10.36 9.47 21.05
C VAL A 301 -11.02 8.34 20.26
N VAL A 302 -11.22 8.50 18.95
CA VAL A 302 -11.88 7.48 18.11
C VAL A 302 -11.06 6.19 18.09
N LEU A 303 -9.73 6.28 17.91
CA LEU A 303 -8.84 5.12 17.95
C LEU A 303 -8.83 4.46 19.33
N GLY A 304 -8.83 5.24 20.41
CA GLY A 304 -8.86 4.76 21.78
C GLY A 304 -10.15 4.03 22.12
N VAL A 305 -11.31 4.57 21.72
CA VAL A 305 -12.61 3.91 21.88
C VAL A 305 -12.64 2.58 21.12
N MET A 306 -12.19 2.55 19.87
CA MET A 306 -12.12 1.32 19.08
C MET A 306 -11.15 0.30 19.69
N ALA A 307 -10.01 0.75 20.20
CA ALA A 307 -9.04 -0.09 20.91
C ALA A 307 -9.65 -0.71 22.18
N VAL A 308 -10.31 0.08 23.02
CA VAL A 308 -10.99 -0.42 24.23
C VAL A 308 -12.09 -1.41 23.86
N TYR A 309 -12.90 -1.10 22.84
CA TYR A 309 -13.99 -1.97 22.41
C TYR A 309 -13.45 -3.33 21.94
N VAL A 310 -12.46 -3.34 21.05
CA VAL A 310 -11.91 -4.61 20.55
C VAL A 310 -11.18 -5.39 21.65
N LEU A 311 -10.55 -4.73 22.63
CA LEU A 311 -9.91 -5.41 23.77
C LEU A 311 -10.93 -6.11 24.68
N LYS A 312 -12.15 -5.56 24.83
CA LYS A 312 -13.26 -6.26 25.52
C LYS A 312 -13.80 -7.46 24.72
N HIS A 313 -13.46 -7.55 23.43
CA HIS A 313 -13.87 -8.59 22.50
C HIS A 313 -12.65 -9.25 21.82
N ALA A 314 -11.56 -9.46 22.57
CA ALA A 314 -10.25 -9.83 22.02
C ALA A 314 -10.23 -11.13 21.19
N GLU A 315 -11.20 -12.04 21.37
CA GLU A 315 -11.38 -13.22 20.52
C GLU A 315 -11.53 -12.88 19.04
N PHE A 316 -12.09 -11.71 18.71
CA PHE A 316 -12.13 -11.18 17.36
C PHE A 316 -10.72 -11.15 16.74
N LEU A 317 -9.68 -10.76 17.49
CA LEU A 317 -8.29 -10.69 17.03
C LEU A 317 -7.58 -12.05 16.96
N GLY A 318 -8.28 -13.14 17.29
CA GLY A 318 -7.78 -14.51 17.12
C GLY A 318 -7.65 -14.92 15.65
N LYS A 319 -8.47 -14.34 14.75
CA LYS A 319 -8.46 -14.61 13.31
C LYS A 319 -7.54 -13.62 12.59
N LYS A 320 -6.60 -14.12 11.78
CA LYS A 320 -5.62 -13.28 11.03
C LYS A 320 -6.29 -12.25 10.14
N GLN A 321 -7.41 -12.64 9.52
CA GLN A 321 -8.20 -11.72 8.72
C GLN A 321 -8.74 -10.53 9.52
N ASN A 322 -9.26 -10.80 10.72
CA ASN A 322 -9.83 -9.76 11.58
C ASN A 322 -8.75 -8.78 12.03
N VAL A 323 -7.55 -9.29 12.34
CA VAL A 323 -6.37 -8.47 12.64
C VAL A 323 -6.04 -7.54 11.47
N LEU A 324 -5.95 -8.08 10.24
CA LEU A 324 -5.63 -7.28 9.06
C LEU A 324 -6.72 -6.24 8.75
N TYR A 325 -7.99 -6.65 8.75
CA TYR A 325 -9.12 -5.76 8.48
C TYR A 325 -9.23 -4.63 9.51
N PHE A 326 -9.02 -4.93 10.79
CA PHE A 326 -8.97 -3.95 11.87
C PHE A 326 -7.79 -2.98 11.72
N GLY A 327 -6.61 -3.50 11.35
CA GLY A 327 -5.42 -2.68 11.07
C GLY A 327 -5.64 -1.67 9.95
N VAL A 328 -6.19 -2.14 8.82
CA VAL A 328 -6.54 -1.29 7.68
C VAL A 328 -7.57 -0.23 8.09
N PHE A 329 -8.58 -0.60 8.87
CA PHE A 329 -9.59 0.35 9.34
C PHE A 329 -9.04 1.40 10.31
N MET A 330 -8.13 1.04 11.23
CA MET A 330 -7.46 2.02 12.09
C MET A 330 -6.60 2.99 11.28
N ALA A 331 -5.84 2.49 10.31
CA ALA A 331 -5.06 3.35 9.43
C ALA A 331 -5.95 4.26 8.58
N TRP A 332 -7.10 3.77 8.11
CA TRP A 332 -8.08 4.60 7.41
C TRP A 332 -8.68 5.67 8.34
N THR A 333 -8.96 5.32 9.59
CA THR A 333 -9.43 6.27 10.62
C THR A 333 -8.41 7.38 10.84
N CYS A 334 -7.11 7.09 10.85
CA CYS A 334 -6.07 8.13 10.86
C CYS A 334 -6.23 9.09 9.66
N CYS A 335 -6.44 8.57 8.45
CA CYS A 335 -6.61 9.41 7.26
C CYS A 335 -7.89 10.26 7.28
N MET A 336 -8.95 9.77 7.94
CA MET A 336 -10.21 10.50 8.06
C MET A 336 -10.14 11.66 9.07
N PHE A 337 -9.41 11.48 10.17
CA PHE A 337 -9.45 12.41 11.32
C PHE A 337 -8.18 13.22 11.55
N LEU A 338 -6.99 12.78 11.11
CA LEU A 338 -5.79 13.59 11.27
C LEU A 338 -5.75 14.72 10.23
N PRO A 339 -5.18 15.89 10.57
CA PRO A 339 -5.00 17.01 9.65
C PRO A 339 -3.85 16.78 8.66
N GLY A 340 -3.73 17.66 7.66
CA GLY A 340 -2.64 17.66 6.68
C GLY A 340 -2.63 16.43 5.77
N MET A 341 -3.80 15.87 5.46
CA MET A 341 -3.89 14.62 4.69
C MET A 341 -3.77 14.88 3.19
N HIS A 342 -2.77 14.27 2.56
CA HIS A 342 -2.63 14.25 1.10
C HIS A 342 -3.41 13.09 0.48
N GLU A 343 -3.86 13.29 -0.75
CA GLU A 343 -4.67 12.36 -1.56
C GLU A 343 -4.12 10.93 -1.70
N ARG A 344 -2.80 10.77 -1.54
CA ARG A 344 -2.09 9.49 -1.67
C ARG A 344 -1.78 8.80 -0.35
N TYR A 345 -2.06 9.43 0.80
CA TYR A 345 -1.69 8.89 2.12
C TYR A 345 -2.45 7.60 2.50
N ASP A 346 -3.55 7.28 1.83
CA ASP A 346 -4.28 6.04 2.01
C ASP A 346 -3.83 4.90 1.08
N TYR A 347 -2.72 5.04 0.35
CA TYR A 347 -2.22 4.03 -0.59
C TYR A 347 -2.23 2.61 0.01
N ALA A 348 -1.65 2.44 1.20
CA ALA A 348 -1.62 1.15 1.91
C ALA A 348 -3.02 0.65 2.28
N VAL A 349 -3.91 1.57 2.69
CA VAL A 349 -5.28 1.28 3.10
C VAL A 349 -6.09 0.77 1.92
N VAL A 350 -6.11 1.51 0.81
CA VAL A 350 -6.87 1.14 -0.41
C VAL A 350 -6.31 -0.15 -1.00
N LEU A 351 -4.99 -0.32 -1.05
CA LEU A 351 -4.34 -1.54 -1.56
C LEU A 351 -4.76 -2.78 -0.76
N LEU A 352 -4.62 -2.74 0.56
CA LEU A 352 -4.93 -3.87 1.43
C LEU A 352 -6.44 -4.14 1.51
N MET A 353 -7.27 -3.09 1.59
CA MET A 353 -8.73 -3.25 1.56
C MET A 353 -9.18 -3.93 0.27
N THR A 354 -8.62 -3.50 -0.87
CA THR A 354 -8.93 -4.11 -2.18
C THR A 354 -8.55 -5.58 -2.23
N ALA A 355 -7.34 -5.93 -1.77
CA ALA A 355 -6.91 -7.32 -1.72
C ALA A 355 -7.81 -8.20 -0.82
N ILE A 356 -8.25 -7.66 0.34
CA ILE A 356 -9.18 -8.33 1.25
C ILE A 356 -10.54 -8.53 0.57
N CYS A 357 -11.11 -7.51 -0.04
CA CYS A 357 -12.43 -7.61 -0.68
C CYS A 357 -12.42 -8.54 -1.90
N LEU A 358 -11.38 -8.50 -2.75
CA LEU A 358 -11.24 -9.39 -3.91
C LEU A 358 -11.18 -10.87 -3.53
N THR A 359 -10.49 -11.18 -2.44
CA THR A 359 -10.12 -12.56 -2.11
C THR A 359 -10.95 -13.15 -0.98
N LEU A 360 -11.23 -12.37 0.06
CA LEU A 360 -11.70 -12.84 1.36
C LEU A 360 -13.13 -12.40 1.70
N GLU A 361 -13.56 -11.24 1.20
CA GLU A 361 -14.81 -10.54 1.55
C GLU A 361 -15.51 -10.02 0.28
N ARG A 362 -15.82 -10.92 -0.66
CA ARG A 362 -16.35 -10.55 -1.99
C ARG A 362 -17.66 -9.77 -1.94
N GLN A 363 -18.47 -10.00 -0.92
CA GLN A 363 -19.71 -9.25 -0.66
C GLN A 363 -19.45 -7.77 -0.31
N LYS A 364 -18.20 -7.39 -0.02
CA LYS A 364 -17.76 -6.01 0.26
C LYS A 364 -16.95 -5.40 -0.89
N LEU A 365 -16.97 -6.02 -2.07
CA LEU A 365 -16.28 -5.49 -3.25
C LEU A 365 -16.73 -4.07 -3.62
N TRP A 366 -17.99 -3.73 -3.35
CA TRP A 366 -18.51 -2.38 -3.56
C TRP A 366 -17.72 -1.32 -2.75
N ALA A 367 -17.27 -1.63 -1.54
CA ALA A 367 -16.53 -0.69 -0.70
C ALA A 367 -15.13 -0.43 -1.29
N ALA A 368 -14.40 -1.49 -1.64
CA ALA A 368 -13.12 -1.37 -2.33
C ALA A 368 -13.27 -0.66 -3.69
N ALA A 369 -14.32 -0.94 -4.46
CA ALA A 369 -14.57 -0.28 -5.74
C ALA A 369 -14.78 1.23 -5.58
N LEU A 370 -15.57 1.66 -4.59
CA LEU A 370 -15.78 3.08 -4.30
C LEU A 370 -14.51 3.76 -3.79
N MET A 371 -13.70 3.11 -2.94
CA MET A 371 -12.41 3.65 -2.51
C MET A 371 -11.44 3.84 -3.69
N ASN A 372 -11.37 2.85 -4.60
CA ASN A 372 -10.54 2.97 -5.81
C ASN A 372 -11.07 4.05 -6.75
N LEU A 373 -12.40 4.18 -6.90
CA LEU A 373 -13.01 5.24 -7.70
C LEU A 373 -12.66 6.62 -7.14
N ASN A 374 -12.80 6.80 -5.82
CA ASN A 374 -12.44 8.05 -5.15
C ASN A 374 -10.96 8.39 -5.37
N SER A 375 -10.06 7.43 -5.12
CA SER A 375 -8.62 7.61 -5.36
C SER A 375 -8.33 7.96 -6.82
N THR A 376 -8.98 7.28 -7.77
CA THR A 376 -8.84 7.56 -9.22
C THR A 376 -9.30 8.97 -9.57
N LEU A 377 -10.46 9.40 -9.07
CA LEU A 377 -11.01 10.74 -9.32
C LEU A 377 -10.09 11.84 -8.77
N VAL A 378 -9.51 11.62 -7.58
CA VAL A 378 -8.57 12.60 -7.01
C VAL A 378 -7.26 12.63 -7.80
N TYR A 379 -6.74 11.48 -8.24
CA TYR A 379 -5.58 11.46 -9.14
C TYR A 379 -5.87 12.16 -10.47
N ILE A 380 -7.10 12.06 -11.00
CA ILE A 380 -7.53 12.80 -12.19
C ILE A 380 -7.47 14.32 -11.94
N MET A 381 -7.94 14.78 -10.78
CA MET A 381 -7.85 16.20 -10.40
C MET A 381 -6.40 16.67 -10.35
N VAL A 382 -5.51 15.92 -9.69
CA VAL A 382 -4.14 16.39 -9.42
C VAL A 382 -3.23 16.23 -10.65
N LEU A 383 -3.20 15.05 -11.27
CA LEU A 383 -2.29 14.77 -12.40
C LEU A 383 -2.78 15.36 -13.72
N PHE A 384 -4.09 15.28 -13.98
CA PHE A 384 -4.64 15.68 -15.28
C PHE A 384 -5.29 17.06 -15.24
N LYS A 385 -5.37 17.69 -14.05
CA LYS A 385 -6.00 19.00 -13.84
C LYS A 385 -7.45 19.03 -14.34
N GLN A 386 -8.14 17.89 -14.23
CA GLN A 386 -9.54 17.74 -14.63
C GLN A 386 -10.41 17.56 -13.40
N GLU A 387 -11.31 18.50 -13.14
CA GLU A 387 -12.31 18.39 -12.08
C GLU A 387 -13.64 17.91 -12.68
N THR A 388 -13.90 16.60 -12.59
CA THR A 388 -15.15 16.01 -13.09
C THR A 388 -16.28 16.05 -12.08
N LEU A 389 -15.96 16.02 -10.79
CA LEU A 389 -16.89 16.10 -9.65
C LEU A 389 -16.27 16.99 -8.56
N PRO A 390 -17.05 17.77 -7.81
CA PRO A 390 -16.51 18.53 -6.70
C PRO A 390 -15.88 17.63 -5.62
N ILE A 391 -14.76 18.05 -5.03
CA ILE A 391 -14.07 17.29 -3.97
C ILE A 391 -14.97 17.00 -2.75
N THR A 392 -15.97 17.85 -2.49
CA THR A 392 -16.99 17.64 -1.45
C THR A 392 -17.87 16.42 -1.73
N VAL A 393 -18.22 16.15 -2.99
CA VAL A 393 -19.01 14.97 -3.39
C VAL A 393 -18.18 13.70 -3.21
N ILE A 394 -16.92 13.72 -3.63
CA ILE A 394 -15.99 12.58 -3.45
C ILE A 394 -15.79 12.30 -1.96
N SER A 395 -15.61 13.36 -1.16
CA SER A 395 -15.48 13.26 0.30
C SER A 395 -16.75 12.70 0.95
N ALA A 396 -17.93 13.13 0.53
CA ALA A 396 -19.21 12.60 1.03
C ALA A 396 -19.30 11.09 0.78
N VAL A 397 -18.96 10.63 -0.43
CA VAL A 397 -18.94 9.20 -0.77
C VAL A 397 -17.94 8.45 0.12
N GLN A 398 -16.71 8.95 0.26
CA GLN A 398 -15.69 8.33 1.10
C GLN A 398 -16.13 8.21 2.57
N ILE A 399 -16.74 9.26 3.12
CA ILE A 399 -17.28 9.28 4.49
C ILE A 399 -18.40 8.25 4.66
N VAL A 400 -19.31 8.14 3.69
CA VAL A 400 -20.39 7.14 3.74
C VAL A 400 -19.83 5.72 3.70
N VAL A 401 -18.86 5.45 2.83
CA VAL A 401 -18.21 4.13 2.78
C VAL A 401 -17.49 3.84 4.10
N TYR A 402 -16.74 4.81 4.64
CA TYR A 402 -16.06 4.70 5.93
C TYR A 402 -17.07 4.36 7.05
N ALA A 403 -18.20 5.07 7.12
CA ALA A 403 -19.23 4.83 8.11
C ALA A 403 -19.84 3.43 8.00
N ILE A 404 -20.18 2.97 6.79
CA ILE A 404 -20.75 1.62 6.58
C ILE A 404 -19.73 0.55 7.01
N VAL A 405 -18.46 0.71 6.64
CA VAL A 405 -17.38 -0.21 7.04
C VAL A 405 -17.17 -0.18 8.56
N ALA A 406 -17.28 0.98 9.20
CA ALA A 406 -17.21 1.13 10.65
C ALA A 406 -18.34 0.35 11.35
N PHE A 407 -19.58 0.50 10.86
CA PHE A 407 -20.73 -0.25 11.41
C PHE A 407 -20.59 -1.76 11.23
N ASP A 408 -20.14 -2.21 10.05
CA ASP A 408 -19.83 -3.63 9.79
C ASP A 408 -18.76 -4.15 10.75
N LEU A 409 -17.68 -3.40 10.94
CA LEU A 409 -16.60 -3.77 11.85
C LEU A 409 -17.08 -3.87 13.30
N ILE A 410 -17.86 -2.91 13.78
CA ILE A 410 -18.42 -2.92 15.14
C ILE A 410 -19.31 -4.16 15.33
N LYS A 411 -20.20 -4.46 14.38
CA LYS A 411 -21.04 -5.68 14.41
C LYS A 411 -20.17 -6.95 14.44
N ARG A 412 -19.10 -6.98 13.65
CA ARG A 412 -18.18 -8.12 13.57
C ARG A 412 -17.39 -8.34 14.86
N ILE A 413 -17.02 -7.26 15.56
CA ILE A 413 -16.33 -7.32 16.87
C ILE A 413 -17.29 -7.82 17.95
N GLY A 414 -18.52 -7.30 18.02
CA GLY A 414 -19.51 -7.67 19.03
C GLY A 414 -20.16 -9.04 18.83
N GLY A 415 -20.29 -9.49 17.58
CA GLY A 415 -21.04 -10.70 17.20
C GLY A 415 -20.42 -12.04 17.59
N HIS A 416 -19.31 -12.09 18.34
CA HIS A 416 -18.79 -13.34 18.92
C HIS A 416 -19.45 -13.72 20.26
N ARG A 417 -20.40 -12.92 20.76
CA ARG A 417 -21.18 -13.20 21.99
C ARG A 417 -22.69 -13.38 21.79
N ALA A 418 -23.17 -13.47 20.55
CA ALA A 418 -24.59 -13.67 20.24
C ALA A 418 -24.89 -15.14 19.90
#